data_AF-A0A6G1IZR5-F1
#
_entry.id   AF-A0A6G1IZR5-F1
#
_cell.length_a   1.000
_cell.length_b   1.000
_cell.length_c   1.000
_cell.angle_alpha   90.00
_cell.angle_beta   90.00
_cell.angle_gamma   90.00
#
_symmetry.space_group_name_H-M   'P 1'
#
loop_
_entity.id
_entity.type
_entity.pdbx_description
1 polymer ?
#
loop_
_entity_poly.entity_id
_entity_poly.type
_entity_poly.pdbx_seq_one_letter_code
_entity_poly.pdbx_strand_id
1 'polypeptide(L)'
;MNRKRSRLALDDDDEEQRTPEPSPALSTFSDTLKKTRTQSDLEDLDMVRPEDAWSVDVDGILASNALATPPGSSLQAHNNVGKYRSDESIIVLCVQGNVQLHYDLLCSSLPDLYAISPALQALVLCRDPSAHIPSESAPFSLPLIQAVGPNYNHFVRLGLLHPLGGGEHPLDALVVIDTSGRRRLVLPFGWGAGKHAGTPAGRIVQTRLMDLLHTCISMLARE
;
A
#
# COMPACT_ATOMS: atom_id res chain seq x y z
N MET A 1 7.84 -57.10 0.95
CA MET A 1 7.05 -58.35 0.92
C MET A 1 5.59 -58.03 1.18
N ASN A 2 4.74 -58.40 0.22
CA ASN A 2 3.29 -58.21 0.19
C ASN A 2 2.57 -58.90 1.35
N ARG A 3 1.44 -58.32 1.78
CA ARG A 3 0.18 -59.08 1.99
C ARG A 3 -1.05 -58.18 1.81
N LYS A 4 -1.67 -58.31 0.64
CA LYS A 4 -3.07 -57.95 0.34
C LYS A 4 -4.01 -59.04 0.88
N ARG A 5 -5.20 -58.64 1.35
CA ARG A 5 -6.52 -59.34 1.30
C ARG A 5 -7.56 -58.31 1.75
N SER A 6 -8.44 -57.73 0.91
CA SER A 6 -9.46 -58.27 -0.02
C SER A 6 -10.80 -58.62 0.66
N ARG A 7 -11.89 -58.13 0.02
CA ARG A 7 -13.34 -58.46 0.11
C ARG A 7 -14.20 -57.46 0.91
N LEU A 8 -15.40 -57.04 0.49
CA LEU A 8 -16.33 -57.49 -0.57
C LEU A 8 -17.35 -56.36 -0.87
N ALA A 9 -17.90 -56.39 -2.09
CA ALA A 9 -18.92 -55.50 -2.66
C ALA A 9 -20.36 -55.84 -2.20
N LEU A 10 -21.29 -54.89 -2.39
CA LEU A 10 -22.68 -55.12 -2.77
C LEU A 10 -23.12 -53.99 -3.71
N ASP A 11 -23.34 -54.35 -4.98
CA ASP A 11 -24.21 -53.64 -5.92
C ASP A 11 -25.68 -53.93 -5.54
N ASP A 12 -26.59 -53.01 -5.86
CA ASP A 12 -27.86 -53.39 -6.48
C ASP A 12 -28.39 -52.22 -7.33
N ASP A 13 -28.70 -52.57 -8.56
CA ASP A 13 -29.30 -51.77 -9.63
C ASP A 13 -30.73 -51.34 -9.28
N ASP A 14 -31.16 -50.19 -9.82
CA ASP A 14 -32.51 -50.11 -10.40
C ASP A 14 -32.58 -48.95 -11.40
N GLU A 15 -32.78 -49.33 -12.66
CA GLU A 15 -33.12 -48.46 -13.77
C GLU A 15 -34.59 -48.01 -13.67
N GLU A 16 -34.84 -46.70 -13.71
CA GLU A 16 -36.12 -46.18 -14.19
C GLU A 16 -35.91 -45.06 -15.22
N GLN A 17 -36.31 -45.38 -16.45
CA GLN A 17 -36.50 -44.47 -17.57
C GLN A 17 -37.53 -43.39 -17.26
N ARG A 18 -37.17 -42.10 -17.40
CA ARG A 18 -38.13 -41.01 -17.65
C ARG A 18 -37.55 -39.99 -18.64
N THR A 19 -38.10 -39.98 -19.86
CA THR A 19 -38.05 -38.87 -20.82
C THR A 19 -39.34 -38.03 -20.69
N PRO A 20 -39.47 -36.85 -21.33
CA PRO A 20 -39.00 -35.55 -20.83
C PRO A 20 -40.17 -34.55 -20.68
N GLU A 21 -40.27 -33.83 -19.55
CA GLU A 21 -41.24 -32.73 -19.43
C GLU A 21 -40.59 -31.35 -19.65
N PRO A 22 -41.17 -30.49 -20.51
CA PRO A 22 -40.62 -29.18 -20.84
C PRO A 22 -41.14 -28.13 -19.87
N SER A 23 -40.25 -27.34 -19.24
CA SER A 23 -40.56 -26.05 -18.60
C SER A 23 -39.29 -25.38 -18.09
N PRO A 24 -39.29 -24.07 -17.87
CA PRO A 24 -39.67 -22.96 -18.73
C PRO A 24 -38.43 -22.11 -19.07
N ALA A 25 -38.57 -21.13 -19.95
CA ALA A 25 -37.51 -20.18 -20.29
C ALA A 25 -36.92 -19.48 -19.04
N LEU A 26 -35.75 -19.93 -18.59
CA LEU A 26 -34.93 -19.21 -17.63
C LEU A 26 -34.07 -18.21 -18.39
N SER A 27 -34.62 -17.00 -18.50
CA SER A 27 -33.95 -15.75 -18.14
C SER A 27 -32.43 -15.72 -18.34
N THR A 28 -32.02 -14.93 -19.32
CA THR A 28 -30.90 -13.98 -19.25
C THR A 28 -30.44 -13.68 -17.82
N PHE A 29 -29.54 -14.50 -17.29
CA PHE A 29 -28.78 -14.18 -16.09
C PHE A 29 -27.31 -14.11 -16.45
N SER A 30 -26.94 -12.87 -16.80
CA SER A 30 -25.72 -12.22 -16.38
C SER A 30 -24.47 -13.10 -16.34
N ASP A 31 -23.74 -13.00 -17.44
CA ASP A 31 -22.32 -13.30 -17.60
C ASP A 31 -21.46 -12.35 -16.72
N THR A 32 -21.61 -12.42 -15.39
CA THR A 32 -20.90 -11.55 -14.42
C THR A 32 -20.09 -12.33 -13.38
N LEU A 33 -19.70 -13.57 -13.69
CA LEU A 33 -18.79 -14.36 -12.85
C LEU A 33 -17.35 -14.26 -13.37
N LYS A 34 -16.75 -13.07 -13.18
CA LYS A 34 -15.28 -12.86 -13.20
C LYS A 34 -14.91 -11.46 -12.65
N LYS A 35 -15.51 -11.02 -11.54
CA LYS A 35 -14.82 -10.04 -10.67
C LYS A 35 -13.56 -10.76 -10.18
N THR A 36 -12.44 -10.47 -10.83
CA THR A 36 -11.15 -11.11 -10.55
C THR A 36 -10.74 -10.73 -9.13
N ARG A 37 -10.27 -11.70 -8.35
CA ARG A 37 -9.85 -11.55 -6.94
C ARG A 37 -9.07 -10.26 -6.65
N THR A 38 -8.24 -9.81 -7.59
CA THR A 38 -7.47 -8.55 -7.51
C THR A 38 -8.33 -7.29 -7.38
N GLN A 39 -9.51 -7.24 -8.01
CA GLN A 39 -10.42 -6.10 -7.89
C GLN A 39 -11.03 -6.03 -6.49
N SER A 40 -11.38 -7.18 -5.90
CA SER A 40 -11.90 -7.23 -4.53
C SER A 40 -10.89 -6.70 -3.52
N ASP A 41 -9.62 -7.14 -3.61
CA ASP A 41 -8.57 -6.72 -2.67
C ASP A 41 -8.34 -5.19 -2.69
N LEU A 42 -8.55 -4.53 -3.84
CA LEU A 42 -8.40 -3.07 -3.98
C LEU A 42 -9.62 -2.29 -3.49
N GLU A 43 -10.82 -2.87 -3.59
CA GLU A 43 -12.06 -2.28 -3.10
C GLU A 43 -12.09 -2.20 -1.56
N ASP A 44 -11.31 -3.06 -0.89
CA ASP A 44 -11.17 -3.07 0.58
C ASP A 44 -10.21 -1.98 1.12
N LEU A 45 -9.49 -1.26 0.25
CA LEU A 45 -8.65 -0.14 0.66
C LEU A 45 -9.50 1.13 0.79
N ASP A 46 -9.59 1.66 2.00
CA ASP A 46 -10.33 2.89 2.27
C ASP A 46 -9.58 3.79 3.27
N MET A 47 -9.96 5.06 3.30
CA MET A 47 -9.52 6.00 4.31
C MET A 47 -10.14 5.64 5.67
N VAL A 48 -9.28 5.49 6.68
CA VAL A 48 -9.70 5.28 8.06
C VAL A 48 -10.38 6.53 8.57
N ARG A 49 -11.54 6.36 9.23
CA ARG A 49 -12.29 7.47 9.80
C ARG A 49 -11.54 8.09 10.99
N PRO A 50 -11.73 9.39 11.27
CA PRO A 50 -11.10 10.08 12.39
C PRO A 50 -11.20 9.35 13.74
N GLU A 51 -12.33 8.71 14.01
CA GLU A 51 -12.65 7.97 15.24
C GLU A 51 -11.95 6.61 15.35
N ASP A 52 -11.62 5.98 14.22
CA ASP A 52 -10.95 4.68 14.14
C ASP A 52 -9.43 4.82 13.89
N ALA A 53 -8.99 6.03 13.54
CA ALA A 53 -7.61 6.33 13.24
C ALA A 53 -6.78 6.45 14.51
N TRP A 54 -5.58 5.85 14.49
CA TRP A 54 -4.67 5.92 15.63
C TRP A 54 -3.60 7.01 15.44
N SER A 55 -3.16 7.58 16.57
CA SER A 55 -2.11 8.60 16.61
C SER A 55 -0.74 8.02 16.24
N VAL A 56 0.05 8.82 15.53
CA VAL A 56 1.43 8.56 15.16
C VAL A 56 2.32 9.59 15.85
N ASP A 57 3.48 9.15 16.34
CA ASP A 57 4.52 10.03 16.89
C ASP A 57 5.23 10.79 15.75
N VAL A 58 4.56 11.82 15.22
CA VAL A 58 5.06 12.66 14.13
C VAL A 58 6.31 13.41 14.55
N ASP A 59 6.33 13.95 15.77
CA ASP A 59 7.50 14.68 16.29
C ASP A 59 8.73 13.76 16.37
N GLY A 60 8.56 12.53 16.85
CA GLY A 60 9.63 11.53 16.86
C GLY A 60 10.14 11.17 15.46
N ILE A 61 9.25 11.10 14.45
CA ILE A 61 9.65 10.90 13.05
C ILE A 61 10.45 12.10 12.54
N LEU A 62 9.97 13.32 12.73
CA LEU A 62 10.62 14.54 12.23
C LEU A 62 11.92 14.86 12.96
N ALA A 63 12.07 14.44 14.22
CA ALA A 63 13.30 14.58 15.00
C ALA A 63 14.36 13.50 14.70
N SER A 64 14.02 12.50 13.90
CA SER A 64 14.94 11.42 13.55
C SER A 64 16.02 11.89 12.57
N ASN A 65 17.13 11.15 12.51
CA ASN A 65 18.22 11.45 11.59
C ASN A 65 17.71 11.42 10.15
N ALA A 66 18.05 12.45 9.36
CA ALA A 66 17.56 12.59 8.00
C ALA A 66 18.66 13.04 7.04
N LEU A 67 18.62 12.53 5.83
CA LEU A 67 19.44 12.99 4.71
C LEU A 67 18.54 13.61 3.64
N ALA A 68 18.96 14.76 3.11
CA ALA A 68 18.25 15.41 2.00
C ALA A 68 18.41 14.62 0.68
N THR A 69 19.56 13.96 0.50
CA THR A 69 19.89 13.10 -0.63
C THR A 69 20.76 11.92 -0.16
N PRO A 70 20.68 10.76 -0.83
CA PRO A 70 21.63 9.68 -0.60
C PRO A 70 23.08 10.12 -0.88
N PRO A 71 24.07 9.57 -0.15
CA PRO A 71 25.48 9.80 -0.46
C PRO A 71 25.81 9.44 -1.91
N GLY A 72 26.45 10.37 -2.64
CA GLY A 72 26.84 10.15 -4.04
C GLY A 72 25.72 10.31 -5.07
N SER A 73 24.49 10.64 -4.66
CA SER A 73 23.40 10.93 -5.58
C SER A 73 23.60 12.26 -6.30
N SER A 74 23.26 12.30 -7.60
CA SER A 74 23.18 13.52 -8.40
C SER A 74 21.81 14.19 -8.36
N LEU A 75 20.82 13.57 -7.70
CA LEU A 75 19.46 14.11 -7.60
C LEU A 75 19.44 15.39 -6.76
N GLN A 76 18.64 16.37 -7.21
CA GLN A 76 18.38 17.56 -6.42
C GLN A 76 17.52 17.20 -5.20
N ALA A 77 17.88 17.71 -4.03
CA ALA A 77 17.04 17.62 -2.84
C ALA A 77 15.74 18.39 -3.04
N HIS A 78 14.61 17.74 -2.78
CA HIS A 78 13.29 18.34 -2.73
C HIS A 78 12.75 18.25 -1.31
N ASN A 79 12.39 19.39 -0.73
CA ASN A 79 11.72 19.44 0.56
C ASN A 79 10.69 20.57 0.56
N ASN A 80 9.64 20.41 1.38
CA ASN A 80 8.60 21.41 1.56
C ASN A 80 8.54 21.93 3.01
N VAL A 81 9.64 21.78 3.75
CA VAL A 81 9.72 22.04 5.19
C VAL A 81 9.43 23.51 5.53
N GLY A 82 9.77 24.44 4.63
CA GLY A 82 9.46 25.86 4.81
C GLY A 82 7.97 26.20 4.84
N LYS A 83 7.11 25.25 4.43
CA LYS A 83 5.64 25.37 4.50
C LYS A 83 5.03 24.47 5.57
N TYR A 84 5.84 23.75 6.34
CA TYR A 84 5.34 22.86 7.38
C TYR A 84 4.68 23.65 8.51
N ARG A 85 3.51 23.18 8.94
CA ARG A 85 2.74 23.67 10.09
C ARG A 85 2.16 22.47 10.79
N SER A 86 2.45 22.31 12.09
CA SER A 86 2.12 21.11 12.86
C SER A 86 0.62 20.77 12.90
N ASP A 87 -0.24 21.76 12.71
CA ASP A 87 -1.70 21.69 12.78
C ASP A 87 -2.40 21.83 11.42
N GLU A 88 -1.66 22.06 10.34
CA GLU A 88 -2.22 22.23 8.99
C GLU A 88 -1.59 21.28 7.96
N SER A 89 -0.40 20.75 8.22
CA SER A 89 0.33 19.90 7.28
C SER A 89 -0.15 18.46 7.32
N ILE A 90 -0.59 17.96 6.17
CA ILE A 90 -0.73 16.52 5.91
C ILE A 90 0.67 15.95 5.64
N ILE A 91 0.97 14.75 6.16
CA ILE A 91 2.24 14.07 5.92
C ILE A 91 2.01 12.80 5.11
N VAL A 92 2.72 12.65 4.00
CA VAL A 92 2.79 11.42 3.21
C VAL A 92 4.15 10.77 3.45
N LEU A 93 4.12 9.61 4.09
CA LEU A 93 5.30 8.77 4.31
C LEU A 93 5.41 7.74 3.20
N CYS A 94 6.54 7.74 2.50
CA CYS A 94 6.97 6.73 1.57
C CYS A 94 7.82 5.70 2.32
N VAL A 95 7.24 4.58 2.70
CA VAL A 95 7.91 3.55 3.52
C VAL A 95 8.67 2.62 2.60
N GLN A 96 9.99 2.75 2.59
CA GLN A 96 10.87 2.07 1.65
C GLN A 96 11.40 0.75 2.25
N GLY A 97 10.93 -0.37 1.70
CA GLY A 97 11.51 -1.69 1.82
C GLY A 97 12.33 -2.02 0.57
N ASN A 98 11.84 -2.96 -0.23
CA ASN A 98 12.56 -3.51 -1.38
C ASN A 98 12.03 -3.01 -2.74
N VAL A 99 10.92 -2.28 -2.78
CA VAL A 99 10.25 -1.88 -4.03
C VAL A 99 10.33 -0.36 -4.20
N GLN A 100 10.96 0.12 -5.27
CA GLN A 100 11.09 1.57 -5.54
C GLN A 100 9.85 2.19 -6.21
N LEU A 101 8.97 1.39 -6.83
CA LEU A 101 7.85 1.89 -7.63
C LEU A 101 6.99 2.98 -6.95
N HIS A 102 6.69 2.81 -5.67
CA HIS A 102 5.82 3.73 -4.95
C HIS A 102 6.48 5.10 -4.70
N TYR A 103 7.80 5.12 -4.57
CA TYR A 103 8.60 6.34 -4.50
C TYR A 103 8.51 7.12 -5.82
N ASP A 104 8.64 6.44 -6.96
CA ASP A 104 8.54 7.05 -8.29
C ASP A 104 7.16 7.64 -8.57
N LEU A 105 6.12 6.88 -8.20
CA LEU A 105 4.73 7.32 -8.33
C LEU A 105 4.45 8.52 -7.45
N LEU A 106 4.90 8.51 -6.19
CA LEU A 106 4.77 9.64 -5.29
C LEU A 106 5.47 10.88 -5.87
N CYS A 107 6.74 10.76 -6.27
CA CYS A 107 7.50 11.87 -6.84
C CYS A 107 6.80 12.49 -8.06
N SER A 108 6.25 11.64 -8.94
CA SER A 108 5.52 12.09 -10.14
C SER A 108 4.20 12.80 -9.80
N SER A 109 3.50 12.39 -8.74
CA SER A 109 2.22 12.99 -8.32
C SER A 109 2.37 14.20 -7.40
N LEU A 110 3.55 14.46 -6.83
CA LEU A 110 3.73 15.53 -5.85
C LEU A 110 3.31 16.94 -6.33
N PRO A 111 3.56 17.35 -7.59
CA PRO A 111 3.08 18.65 -8.07
C PRO A 111 1.56 18.80 -7.91
N ASP A 112 0.79 17.77 -8.25
CA ASP A 112 -0.67 17.77 -8.13
C ASP A 112 -1.10 17.75 -6.66
N LEU A 113 -0.44 16.94 -5.83
CA LEU A 113 -0.72 16.88 -4.39
C LEU A 113 -0.46 18.23 -3.69
N TYR A 114 0.57 18.96 -4.09
CA TYR A 114 0.84 20.31 -3.58
C TYR A 114 -0.14 21.36 -4.07
N ALA A 115 -0.75 21.19 -5.24
CA ALA A 115 -1.83 22.05 -5.69
C ALA A 115 -3.07 21.90 -4.78
N ILE A 116 -3.30 20.71 -4.21
CA ILE A 116 -4.39 20.41 -3.28
C ILE A 116 -4.06 20.90 -1.86
N SER A 117 -2.87 20.53 -1.35
CA SER A 117 -2.41 20.88 0.00
C SER A 117 -0.99 21.45 -0.08
N PRO A 118 -0.84 22.79 -0.18
CA PRO A 118 0.47 23.42 -0.35
C PRO A 118 1.44 23.19 0.81
N ALA A 119 0.93 22.89 2.01
CA ALA A 119 1.71 22.60 3.21
C ALA A 119 2.03 21.10 3.40
N LEU A 120 1.63 20.24 2.47
CA LEU A 120 1.88 18.80 2.53
C LEU A 120 3.38 18.50 2.60
N GLN A 121 3.75 17.55 3.46
CA GLN A 121 5.12 17.05 3.57
C GLN A 121 5.20 15.65 2.99
N ALA A 122 6.19 15.41 2.14
CA ALA A 122 6.48 14.08 1.60
C ALA A 122 7.86 13.65 2.07
N LEU A 123 7.93 12.52 2.78
CA LEU A 123 9.12 12.03 3.46
C LEU A 123 9.29 10.54 3.16
N VAL A 124 10.53 10.06 3.08
CA VAL A 124 10.81 8.64 2.93
C VAL A 124 11.22 8.08 4.27
N LEU A 125 10.58 7.00 4.72
CA LEU A 125 11.07 6.23 5.86
C LEU A 125 11.88 5.04 5.35
N CYS A 126 13.15 4.98 5.72
CA CYS A 126 14.03 3.87 5.39
C CYS A 126 14.84 3.45 6.62
N ARG A 127 15.36 2.22 6.61
CA ARG A 127 16.12 1.71 7.76
C ARG A 127 17.42 2.48 7.97
N ASP A 128 18.12 2.79 6.88
CA ASP A 128 19.35 3.56 6.86
C ASP A 128 19.34 4.50 5.63
N PRO A 129 19.24 5.83 5.82
CA PRO A 129 19.28 6.81 4.74
C PRO A 129 20.56 6.74 3.90
N SER A 130 21.70 6.36 4.49
CA SER A 130 22.99 6.33 3.80
C SER A 130 23.11 5.16 2.82
N ALA A 131 22.34 4.10 3.03
CA ALA A 131 22.27 2.92 2.18
C ALA A 131 21.14 2.99 1.15
N HIS A 132 20.38 4.10 1.09
CA HIS A 132 19.30 4.25 0.13
C HIS A 132 19.84 4.32 -1.30
N ILE A 133 19.35 3.44 -2.17
CA ILE A 133 19.67 3.46 -3.59
C ILE A 133 18.69 4.42 -4.27
N PRO A 134 19.16 5.54 -4.86
CA PRO A 134 18.29 6.47 -5.57
C PRO A 134 17.55 5.76 -6.71
N SER A 135 16.32 6.19 -6.96
CA SER A 135 15.62 5.79 -8.18
C SER A 135 16.26 6.44 -9.41
N GLU A 136 16.35 5.68 -10.50
CA GLU A 136 16.82 6.17 -11.81
C GLU A 136 15.76 7.02 -12.53
N SER A 137 14.49 6.88 -12.17
CA SER A 137 13.37 7.58 -12.82
C SER A 137 12.86 8.79 -12.04
N ALA A 138 13.24 8.93 -10.77
CA ALA A 138 12.75 10.04 -9.96
C ALA A 138 13.41 11.37 -10.36
N PRO A 139 12.63 12.45 -10.50
CA PRO A 139 13.17 13.77 -10.88
C PRO A 139 13.97 14.45 -9.76
N PHE A 140 13.80 14.04 -8.51
CA PHE A 140 14.43 14.61 -7.33
C PHE A 140 14.50 13.61 -6.18
N SER A 141 15.24 13.95 -5.12
CA SER A 141 15.31 13.19 -3.87
C SER A 141 14.38 13.79 -2.82
N LEU A 142 13.50 12.98 -2.24
CA LEU A 142 12.78 13.35 -1.02
C LEU A 142 13.67 13.21 0.22
N PRO A 143 13.33 13.86 1.36
CA PRO A 143 14.05 13.69 2.60
C PRO A 143 13.94 12.24 3.09
N LEU A 144 15.09 11.62 3.33
CA LEU A 144 15.24 10.25 3.78
C LEU A 144 15.40 10.23 5.29
N ILE A 145 14.39 9.75 6.01
CA ILE A 145 14.36 9.68 7.46
C ILE A 145 14.71 8.26 7.89
N GLN A 146 15.68 8.18 8.79
CA GLN A 146 16.04 6.95 9.47
C GLN A 146 14.88 6.51 10.37
N ALA A 147 14.28 5.36 10.04
CA ALA A 147 13.11 4.84 10.75
C ALA A 147 13.48 3.89 11.91
N VAL A 148 14.74 3.47 12.01
CA VAL A 148 15.22 2.56 13.07
C VAL A 148 16.48 3.14 13.69
N GLY A 149 16.45 3.35 15.00
CA GLY A 149 17.58 3.75 15.81
C GLY A 149 17.64 2.97 17.12
N PRO A 150 18.61 3.26 18.00
CA PRO A 150 18.78 2.53 19.26
C PRO A 150 17.53 2.56 20.17
N ASN A 151 16.76 3.65 20.11
CA ASN A 151 15.64 3.91 21.02
C ASN A 151 14.28 4.02 20.32
N TYR A 152 14.22 3.78 19.00
CA TYR A 152 12.99 3.92 18.23
C TYR A 152 12.94 2.97 17.04
N ASN A 153 11.73 2.56 16.69
CA ASN A 153 11.43 1.83 15.47
C ASN A 153 10.07 2.29 14.95
N HIS A 154 10.09 3.19 13.97
CA HIS A 154 8.88 3.79 13.41
C HIS A 154 8.06 2.78 12.62
N PHE A 155 8.69 1.76 12.02
CA PHE A 155 7.96 0.70 11.31
C PHE A 155 7.07 -0.13 12.25
N VAL A 156 7.56 -0.44 13.46
CA VAL A 156 6.75 -1.13 14.48
C VAL A 156 5.55 -0.28 14.86
N ARG A 157 5.78 1.00 15.18
CA ARG A 157 4.73 1.92 15.63
C ARG A 157 3.68 2.17 14.55
N LEU A 158 4.07 2.15 13.29
CA LEU A 158 3.16 2.29 12.15
C LEU A 158 2.47 0.98 11.76
N GLY A 159 2.88 -0.16 12.33
CA GLY A 159 2.36 -1.49 11.96
C GLY A 159 2.77 -1.92 10.55
N LEU A 160 3.97 -1.55 10.12
CA LEU A 160 4.46 -1.72 8.73
C LEU A 160 5.66 -2.65 8.65
N LEU A 161 5.74 -3.67 9.51
CA LEU A 161 6.74 -4.72 9.39
C LEU A 161 6.20 -5.90 8.60
N HIS A 162 7.04 -6.49 7.75
CA HIS A 162 6.67 -7.65 6.97
C HIS A 162 6.49 -8.87 7.89
N PRO A 163 5.33 -9.57 7.86
CA PRO A 163 5.04 -10.66 8.80
C PRO A 163 6.00 -11.85 8.64
N LEU A 164 6.49 -12.09 7.41
CA LEU A 164 7.49 -13.12 7.14
C LEU A 164 8.95 -12.60 7.22
N GLY A 165 9.13 -11.31 7.48
CA GLY A 165 10.45 -10.66 7.45
C GLY A 165 11.17 -10.66 8.79
N GLY A 166 10.77 -11.54 9.73
CA GLY A 166 11.38 -11.62 11.07
C GLY A 166 11.25 -10.34 11.91
N GLY A 167 10.39 -9.40 11.52
CA GLY A 167 10.30 -8.07 12.14
C GLY A 167 11.41 -7.09 11.73
N GLU A 168 12.22 -7.43 10.72
CA GLU A 168 13.36 -6.61 10.30
C GLU A 168 13.10 -5.76 9.05
N HIS A 169 12.23 -6.26 8.16
CA HIS A 169 11.95 -5.63 6.88
C HIS A 169 10.64 -4.83 6.94
N PRO A 170 10.64 -3.56 6.54
CA PRO A 170 9.40 -2.81 6.41
C PRO A 170 8.60 -3.27 5.19
N LEU A 171 7.30 -3.01 5.21
CA LEU A 171 6.40 -3.12 4.08
C LEU A 171 6.56 -1.90 3.18
N ASP A 172 6.69 -2.12 1.88
CA ASP A 172 6.66 -1.04 0.89
C ASP A 172 5.24 -0.44 0.83
N ALA A 173 5.10 0.84 1.17
CA ALA A 173 3.80 1.49 1.27
C ALA A 173 3.85 3.02 1.19
N LEU A 174 2.74 3.63 0.77
CA LEU A 174 2.47 5.05 1.04
C LEU A 174 1.52 5.16 2.22
N VAL A 175 1.82 6.02 3.17
CA VAL A 175 1.01 6.24 4.37
C VAL A 175 0.66 7.70 4.50
N VAL A 176 -0.63 8.00 4.70
CA VAL A 176 -1.13 9.36 4.91
C VAL A 176 -1.40 9.57 6.39
N ILE A 177 -0.83 10.63 6.93
CA ILE A 177 -1.07 11.12 8.30
C ILE A 177 -1.77 12.48 8.19
N ASP A 178 -2.90 12.64 8.88
CA ASP A 178 -3.64 13.90 8.89
C ASP A 178 -2.97 14.99 9.74
N THR A 179 -3.58 16.18 9.73
CA THR A 179 -3.14 17.35 10.49
C THR A 179 -3.21 17.17 12.01
N SER A 180 -3.94 16.16 12.48
CA SER A 180 -4.00 15.78 13.90
C SER A 180 -3.00 14.68 14.26
N GLY A 181 -2.09 14.32 13.34
CA GLY A 181 -1.08 13.29 13.55
C GLY A 181 -1.64 11.86 13.57
N ARG A 182 -2.79 11.61 12.93
CA ARG A 182 -3.41 10.27 12.88
C ARG A 182 -3.19 9.60 11.54
N ARG A 183 -2.95 8.28 11.56
CA ARG A 183 -2.78 7.47 10.34
C ARG A 183 -4.13 7.25 9.64
N ARG A 184 -4.34 7.85 8.47
CA ARG A 184 -5.63 7.83 7.74
C ARG A 184 -5.66 6.88 6.55
N LEU A 185 -4.52 6.57 5.94
CA LEU A 185 -4.48 5.67 4.78
C LEU A 185 -3.15 4.91 4.74
N VAL A 186 -3.20 3.65 4.28
CA VAL A 186 -2.02 2.84 3.97
C VAL A 186 -2.24 2.19 2.60
N LEU A 187 -1.39 2.52 1.64
CA LEU A 187 -1.41 2.00 0.29
C LEU A 187 -0.25 1.02 0.10
N PRO A 188 -0.51 -0.29 0.02
CA PRO A 188 0.53 -1.30 -0.09
C PRO A 188 1.11 -1.35 -1.50
N PHE A 189 2.41 -1.67 -1.63
CA PHE A 189 3.06 -1.96 -2.92
C PHE A 189 3.88 -3.23 -2.83
N GLY A 190 3.67 -4.18 -3.74
CA GLY A 190 4.38 -5.48 -3.70
C GLY A 190 3.80 -6.49 -2.69
N TRP A 191 2.77 -6.12 -1.94
CA TRP A 191 2.03 -7.01 -1.03
C TRP A 191 0.55 -6.65 -0.97
N GLY A 192 -0.26 -7.53 -0.38
CA GLY A 192 -1.71 -7.31 -0.22
C GLY A 192 -2.40 -6.94 -1.55
N ALA A 193 -3.23 -5.90 -1.49
CA ALA A 193 -3.92 -5.34 -2.66
C ALA A 193 -2.97 -4.78 -3.74
N GLY A 194 -1.77 -4.34 -3.33
CA GLY A 194 -0.73 -3.79 -4.20
C GLY A 194 0.26 -4.80 -4.76
N LYS A 195 0.09 -6.10 -4.50
CA LYS A 195 1.04 -7.16 -4.92
C LYS A 195 1.36 -7.16 -6.41
N HIS A 196 0.42 -6.71 -7.24
CA HIS A 196 0.57 -6.71 -8.69
C HIS A 196 1.02 -5.36 -9.27
N ALA A 197 1.24 -4.33 -8.44
CA ALA A 197 1.58 -2.99 -8.90
C ALA A 197 2.87 -2.96 -9.75
N GLY A 198 3.89 -3.75 -9.40
CA GLY A 198 5.15 -3.83 -10.15
C GLY A 198 5.16 -4.79 -11.35
N THR A 199 4.04 -5.44 -11.67
CA THR A 199 3.97 -6.38 -12.79
C THR A 199 3.76 -5.65 -14.13
N PRO A 200 4.03 -6.27 -15.30
CA PRO A 200 3.78 -5.64 -16.60
C PRO A 200 2.34 -5.15 -16.81
N ALA A 201 1.36 -5.79 -16.15
CA ALA A 201 -0.05 -5.40 -16.18
C ALA A 201 -0.48 -4.57 -14.95
N GLY A 202 0.46 -4.14 -14.11
CA GLY A 202 0.22 -3.50 -12.82
C GLY A 202 -0.31 -2.07 -12.90
N ARG A 203 -0.37 -1.46 -14.09
CA ARG A 203 -0.78 -0.06 -14.28
C ARG A 203 -2.14 0.25 -13.69
N ILE A 204 -3.12 -0.66 -13.82
CA ILE A 204 -4.46 -0.46 -13.25
C ILE A 204 -4.39 -0.38 -11.72
N VAL A 205 -3.56 -1.23 -11.08
CA VAL A 205 -3.34 -1.22 -9.64
C VAL A 205 -2.67 0.09 -9.21
N GLN A 206 -1.62 0.52 -9.92
CA GLN A 206 -0.93 1.79 -9.66
C GLN A 206 -1.90 2.97 -9.74
N THR A 207 -2.67 3.07 -10.82
CA THR A 207 -3.68 4.14 -10.99
C THR A 207 -4.67 4.14 -9.83
N ARG A 208 -5.22 2.99 -9.45
CA ARG A 208 -6.17 2.92 -8.33
C ARG A 208 -5.56 3.33 -6.99
N LEU A 209 -4.34 2.91 -6.68
CA LEU A 209 -3.66 3.32 -5.45
C LEU A 209 -3.41 4.83 -5.44
N MET A 210 -2.98 5.42 -6.56
CA MET A 210 -2.74 6.86 -6.64
C MET A 210 -4.04 7.68 -6.65
N ASP A 211 -5.14 7.15 -7.21
CA ASP A 211 -6.47 7.76 -7.11
C ASP A 211 -6.93 7.83 -5.64
N LEU A 212 -6.70 6.75 -4.87
CA LEU A 212 -7.02 6.71 -3.44
C LEU A 212 -6.17 7.72 -2.65
N LEU A 213 -4.88 7.83 -2.97
CA LEU A 213 -4.00 8.84 -2.36
C LEU A 213 -4.55 10.25 -2.62
N HIS A 214 -4.80 10.59 -3.89
CA HIS A 214 -5.28 11.91 -4.28
C HIS A 214 -6.63 12.24 -3.62
N THR A 215 -7.54 11.27 -3.58
CA THR A 215 -8.86 11.40 -2.92
C THR A 215 -8.69 11.65 -1.43
N CYS A 216 -7.85 10.87 -0.74
CA CYS A 216 -7.58 11.03 0.68
C CYS A 216 -7.00 12.42 0.98
N ILE A 217 -5.97 12.86 0.27
CA ILE A 217 -5.39 14.21 0.44
C ILE A 217 -6.44 15.30 0.18
N SER A 218 -7.27 15.14 -0.85
CA SER A 218 -8.34 16.09 -1.18
C SER A 218 -9.42 16.18 -0.09
N MET A 219 -9.74 15.07 0.57
CA MET A 219 -10.68 15.05 1.69
C MET A 219 -10.06 15.70 2.93
N LEU A 220 -8.85 15.31 3.31
CA LEU A 220 -8.15 15.84 4.48
C LEU A 220 -7.85 17.34 4.36
N ALA A 221 -7.60 17.85 3.14
CA ALA A 221 -7.38 19.28 2.92
C ALA A 221 -8.66 20.14 3.13
N ARG A 222 -9.83 19.51 3.32
CA ARG A 222 -11.12 20.18 3.56
C ARG A 222 -11.67 19.94 4.97
N GLU A 223 -11.05 19.06 5.75
CA GLU A 223 -11.38 18.84 7.17
C GLU A 223 -10.96 20.06 8.01
#